data_AF-A0A945MEY0-F1
#
_entry.id   AF-A0A945MEY0-F1
#
_cell.length_a   1.000
_cell.length_b   1.000
_cell.length_c   1.000
_cell.angle_alpha   90.00
_cell.angle_beta   90.00
_cell.angle_gamma   90.00
#
_symmetry.space_group_name_H-M   'P 1'
#
loop_
_entity.id
_entity.type
_entity.pdbx_description
1 polymer ?
#
loop_
_entity_poly.entity_id
_entity_poly.type
_entity_poly.pdbx_seq_one_letter_code
_entity_poly.pdbx_strand_id
1 'polypeptide(L)' 'MIKKFLPNKRDANEDISYELIENLSVAFNEGKLQALEEMIAIYNDTNQPFDVRMAAGKALAKTQHPTALNALSEIVG' A
#
# COMPACT_ATOMS: atom_id res chain seq x y z
N MET A 1 -13.65 -29.75 16.40
CA MET A 1 -14.39 -28.65 15.73
C MET A 1 -13.49 -28.09 14.63
N ILE A 2 -13.91 -28.18 13.37
CA ILE A 2 -13.12 -27.75 12.21
C ILE A 2 -13.39 -26.25 12.01
N LYS A 3 -12.36 -25.41 12.16
CA LYS A 3 -12.44 -23.98 11.84
C LYS A 3 -12.66 -23.84 10.33
N LYS A 4 -13.84 -23.36 9.93
CA LYS A 4 -14.14 -22.99 8.55
C LYS A 4 -13.19 -21.87 8.12
N PHE A 5 -12.26 -22.18 7.22
CA PHE A 5 -11.58 -21.16 6.40
C PHE A 5 -12.61 -20.65 5.39
N LEU A 6 -13.19 -19.49 5.67
CA LEU A 6 -13.99 -18.76 4.70
C LEU A 6 -13.02 -18.12 3.70
N PRO A 7 -13.10 -18.41 2.39
CA PRO A 7 -12.44 -17.58 1.39
C PRO A 7 -13.22 -16.26 1.38
N ASN A 8 -12.63 -15.21 1.96
CA ASN A 8 -13.16 -13.88 1.79
C ASN A 8 -13.12 -13.61 0.28
N LYS A 9 -14.29 -13.39 -0.35
CA LYS A 9 -14.33 -12.91 -1.73
C LYS A 9 -13.69 -11.52 -1.69
N ARG A 10 -12.43 -11.44 -2.10
CA ARG A 10 -11.77 -10.16 -2.37
C ARG A 10 -12.53 -9.53 -3.52
N ASP A 11 -12.96 -8.29 -3.35
CA ASP A 11 -13.57 -7.55 -4.44
C ASP A 11 -12.53 -7.36 -5.55
N ALA A 12 -12.93 -7.46 -6.81
CA ALA A 12 -12.01 -7.28 -7.95
C ALA A 12 -11.27 -5.94 -7.89
N ASN A 13 -11.86 -4.93 -7.25
CA ASN A 13 -11.24 -3.63 -6.98
C ASN A 13 -10.06 -3.71 -5.98
N GLU A 14 -10.11 -4.62 -5.01
CA GLU A 14 -8.98 -4.87 -4.09
C GLU A 14 -7.82 -5.52 -4.83
N ASP A 15 -8.09 -6.54 -5.67
CA ASP A 15 -7.07 -7.22 -6.46
C ASP A 15 -6.33 -6.25 -7.40
N ILE A 16 -7.07 -5.35 -8.08
CA ILE A 16 -6.49 -4.27 -8.91
C ILE A 16 -5.62 -3.32 -8.05
N SER A 17 -6.03 -3.04 -6.83
CA SER A 17 -5.31 -2.13 -5.93
C SER A 17 -3.99 -2.73 -5.43
N TYR A 18 -3.94 -4.03 -5.16
CA TYR A 18 -2.70 -4.70 -4.77
C TYR A 18 -1.70 -4.76 -5.93
N GLU A 19 -2.18 -5.08 -7.14
CA GLU A 19 -1.36 -5.07 -8.35
C GLU A 19 -0.79 -3.67 -8.63
N LEU A 20 -1.60 -2.61 -8.44
CA LEU A 20 -1.14 -1.23 -8.55
C LEU A 20 0.01 -0.93 -7.58
N ILE A 21 -0.13 -1.29 -6.30
CA ILE A 21 0.91 -1.04 -5.29
C ILE A 21 2.20 -1.80 -5.61
N GLU A 22 2.10 -3.03 -6.12
CA GLU A 22 3.25 -3.80 -6.56
C GLU A 22 3.96 -3.13 -7.76
N ASN A 23 3.19 -2.70 -8.76
CA ASN A 23 3.72 -1.98 -9.92
C ASN A 23 4.40 -0.67 -9.52
N LEU A 24 3.83 0.09 -8.58
CA LEU A 24 4.45 1.29 -8.02
C LEU A 24 5.75 0.97 -7.26
N SER A 25 5.78 -0.14 -6.52
CA SER A 25 6.99 -0.58 -5.82
C SER A 25 8.12 -0.92 -6.80
N VAL A 26 7.79 -1.61 -7.90
CA VAL A 26 8.75 -1.91 -8.99
C VAL A 26 9.21 -0.62 -9.66
N ALA A 27 8.29 0.26 -10.04
CA ALA A 27 8.60 1.54 -10.65
C ALA A 27 9.54 2.40 -9.79
N PHE A 28 9.31 2.45 -8.47
CA PHE A 28 10.19 3.14 -7.55
C PHE A 28 11.59 2.52 -7.51
N ASN A 29 11.70 1.19 -7.47
CA ASN A 29 12.99 0.48 -7.50
C ASN A 29 13.75 0.71 -8.82
N GLU A 30 13.05 1.01 -9.91
CA GLU A 30 13.63 1.43 -11.20
C GLU A 30 14.05 2.92 -11.21
N GLY A 31 13.90 3.64 -10.10
CA GLY A 31 14.29 5.04 -9.95
C GLY A 31 13.18 6.05 -10.26
N LYS A 32 11.93 5.60 -10.47
CA LYS A 32 10.80 6.50 -10.71
C LYS A 32 10.27 7.05 -9.38
N LEU A 33 10.82 8.18 -8.94
CA LEU A 33 10.47 8.79 -7.64
C LEU A 33 8.98 9.14 -7.51
N GLN A 34 8.29 9.46 -8.61
CA GLN A 34 6.84 9.70 -8.60
C GLN A 34 6.05 8.52 -8.05
N ALA A 35 6.53 7.28 -8.24
CA ALA A 35 5.86 6.10 -7.71
C ALA A 35 5.84 6.08 -6.16
N LEU A 36 6.83 6.71 -5.52
CA LEU A 36 6.82 6.89 -4.06
C LEU A 36 5.70 7.83 -3.63
N GLU A 37 5.52 8.94 -4.35
CA GLU A 37 4.47 9.93 -4.07
C GLU A 37 3.07 9.33 -4.25
N GLU A 38 2.88 8.50 -5.27
CA GLU A 38 1.62 7.78 -5.50
C GLU A 38 1.32 6.75 -4.40
N MET A 39 2.33 6.01 -3.92
CA MET A 39 2.15 5.13 -2.76
C MET A 39 1.78 5.89 -1.49
N ILE A 40 2.37 7.08 -1.27
CA ILE A 40 2.00 7.98 -0.14
C ILE A 40 0.55 8.46 -0.29
N ALA A 41 0.14 8.86 -1.49
CA ALA A 41 -1.24 9.30 -1.75
C ALA A 41 -2.26 8.19 -1.47
N ILE A 42 -1.99 6.96 -1.91
CA ILE A 42 -2.85 5.79 -1.62
C ILE A 42 -2.91 5.52 -0.11
N TYR A 43 -1.77 5.60 0.58
CA TYR A 43 -1.71 5.38 2.03
C TYR A 43 -2.53 6.42 2.81
N ASN A 44 -2.51 7.68 2.37
CA ASN A 44 -3.16 8.81 3.04
C ASN A 44 -4.64 8.99 2.66
N ASP A 45 -5.12 8.38 1.57
CA ASP A 45 -6.51 8.52 1.13
C ASP A 45 -7.47 7.73 2.02
N THR A 46 -8.21 8.43 2.89
CA THR A 46 -9.17 7.83 3.82
C THR A 46 -10.36 7.17 3.13
N ASN A 47 -10.59 7.45 1.84
CA ASN A 47 -11.61 6.80 1.03
C ASN A 47 -11.17 5.42 0.53
N GLN A 48 -9.86 5.12 0.54
CA GLN A 48 -9.36 3.82 0.15
C GLN A 48 -9.66 2.76 1.21
N PRO A 49 -9.92 1.49 0.81
CA PRO A 49 -10.08 0.40 1.76
C PRO A 49 -8.87 0.26 2.69
N PHE A 50 -9.12 -0.09 3.96
CA PHE A 50 -8.05 -0.20 4.96
C PHE A 50 -6.91 -1.13 4.52
N ASP A 51 -7.23 -2.26 3.89
CA ASP A 51 -6.22 -3.22 3.45
C ASP A 51 -5.35 -2.70 2.30
N VAL A 52 -5.92 -1.87 1.41
CA VAL A 52 -5.19 -1.17 0.35
C VAL A 52 -4.22 -0.15 0.95
N ARG A 53 -4.69 0.65 1.92
CA ARG A 53 -3.80 1.58 2.65
C ARG A 53 -2.70 0.83 3.38
N MET A 54 -3.02 -0.29 4.04
CA MET A 54 -2.05 -1.14 4.73
C MET A 54 -0.99 -1.71 3.78
N ALA A 55 -1.39 -2.12 2.58
CA ALA A 55 -0.45 -2.59 1.55
C ALA A 55 0.49 -1.47 1.09
N ALA A 56 -0.04 -0.27 0.83
CA ALA A 56 0.78 0.90 0.48
C ALA A 56 1.75 1.25 1.63
N GLY A 57 1.28 1.28 2.88
CA GLY A 57 2.12 1.53 4.06
C GLY A 57 3.25 0.50 4.22
N LYS A 58 2.98 -0.78 3.97
CA LYS A 58 4.02 -1.83 3.95
C LYS A 58 5.03 -1.62 2.83
N ALA A 59 4.59 -1.21 1.64
CA ALA A 59 5.48 -0.91 0.54
C ALA A 59 6.39 0.29 0.87
N LEU A 60 5.81 1.37 1.40
CA LEU A 60 6.55 2.56 1.87
C LEU A 60 7.61 2.20 2.92
N ALA A 61 7.25 1.40 3.93
CA ALA A 61 8.19 0.99 4.97
C ALA A 61 9.39 0.19 4.43
N LYS A 62 9.16 -0.63 3.38
CA LYS A 62 10.23 -1.40 2.73
C LYS A 62 11.22 -0.53 1.98
N THR A 63 10.80 0.63 1.47
CA THR A 63 11.71 1.54 0.73
C THR A 63 12.82 2.10 1.62
N GLN A 64 12.57 2.24 2.93
CA GLN A 64 13.44 2.96 3.89
C GLN A 64 13.79 4.39 3.44
N HIS A 65 13.05 4.95 2.48
CA HIS A 65 13.30 6.29 1.97
C HIS A 65 12.88 7.33 3.02
N PRO A 66 13.67 8.38 3.29
CA PRO A 66 13.33 9.38 4.31
C PRO A 66 11.93 9.97 4.14
N THR A 67 11.52 10.29 2.91
CA THR A 67 10.16 10.77 2.60
C THR A 67 9.07 9.74 2.93
N ALA A 68 9.32 8.45 2.68
CA ALA A 68 8.38 7.37 2.98
C ALA A 68 8.20 7.22 4.50
N LEU A 69 9.31 7.25 5.24
CA LEU A 69 9.29 7.14 6.70
C LEU A 69 8.62 8.35 7.35
N ASN A 70 8.82 9.55 6.80
CA ASN A 70 8.12 10.74 7.26
C ASN A 70 6.59 10.61 7.06
N ALA A 71 6.15 10.19 5.88
CA ALA A 71 4.72 9.98 5.60
C ALA A 71 4.09 8.93 6.53
N LEU A 72 4.80 7.86 6.87
CA LEU A 72 4.34 6.87 7.86
C LEU A 72 4.24 7.46 9.27
N SER A 73 5.16 8.36 9.64
CA SER A 73 5.17 8.99 10.96
C SER A 73 4.02 9.98 11.16
N GLU A 74 3.60 10.69 10.12
CA GLU A 74 2.54 11.70 10.19
C GLU A 74 1.17 11.10 10.53
N ILE A 75 0.91 9.84 10.17
CA ILE A 75 -0.36 9.16 10.46
C ILE A 75 -0.41 8.57 11.88
N VAL A 76 0.75 8.22 12.45
CA VAL A 76 0.85 7.61 13.79
C VAL A 76 1.04 8.67 14.90
N GLY A 77 1.33 9.91 14.51
CA GLY A 77 1.54 11.06 15.40
C GLY A 77 0.30 11.60 16.08
#